data_AF-A0A7Y2MQ68-F1
#
_entry.id   AF-A0A7Y2MQ68-F1
#
_cell.length_a   1.000
_cell.length_b   1.000
_cell.length_c   1.000
_cell.angle_alpha   90.00
_cell.angle_beta   90.00
_cell.angle_gamma   90.00
#
_symmetry.space_group_name_H-M   'P 1'
#
loop_
_entity.id
_entity.type
_entity.pdbx_description
1 polymer ?
#
loop_
_entity_poly.entity_id
_entity_poly.type
_entity_poly.pdbx_seq_one_letter_code
_entity_poly.pdbx_strand_id
1 'polypeptide(L)' 'NFRTKKPSSLNEEIEVSFADGYPYLIIGTASIDDLNHKIGSPVDINRFRPNILINTKSAFEEDLWKVVSIGESDLQVV' A
#
# COMPACT_ATOMS: atom_id res chain seq x y z
N ASN A 1 23.39 -4.49 -1.50
CA ASN A 1 22.74 -5.76 -1.11
C ASN A 1 21.27 -5.65 -1.40
N PHE A 2 20.86 -6.12 -2.57
CA PHE A 2 19.45 -6.24 -2.93
C PHE A 2 19.00 -7.69 -2.70
N ARG A 3 17.75 -7.88 -2.34
CA ARG A 3 17.08 -9.18 -2.11
C ARG A 3 16.01 -9.34 -3.18
N THR A 4 15.60 -10.58 -3.47
CA THR A 4 14.46 -10.83 -4.35
C THR A 4 13.29 -11.41 -3.56
N LYS A 5 12.07 -11.05 -3.96
CA LYS A 5 10.82 -11.60 -3.42
C LYS A 5 9.94 -12.03 -4.59
N LYS A 6 9.30 -13.19 -4.47
CA LYS A 6 8.28 -13.66 -5.41
C LYS A 6 6.89 -13.46 -4.79
N PRO A 7 6.11 -12.46 -5.22
CA PRO A 7 4.72 -12.32 -4.79
C PRO A 7 3.90 -13.54 -5.21
N SER A 8 2.95 -13.99 -4.39
CA SER A 8 2.09 -15.13 -4.74
C SER A 8 1.21 -14.88 -5.96
N SER A 9 0.94 -13.61 -6.26
CA SER A 9 0.15 -13.12 -7.38
C SER A 9 0.96 -12.95 -8.68
N LEU A 10 2.28 -13.11 -8.65
CA LEU A 10 3.16 -12.99 -9.81
C LEU A 10 3.98 -14.26 -10.06
N ASN A 11 4.29 -14.50 -11.33
CA ASN A 11 5.20 -15.57 -11.72
C ASN A 11 6.67 -15.14 -11.74
N GLU A 12 6.96 -13.89 -11.39
CA GLU A 12 8.28 -13.27 -11.49
C GLU A 12 8.81 -12.83 -10.12
N GLU A 13 10.14 -12.77 -9.99
CA GLU A 13 10.80 -12.23 -8.81
C GLU A 13 11.00 -10.72 -8.95
N ILE A 14 10.66 -9.98 -7.89
CA ILE A 14 10.88 -8.54 -7.81
C ILE A 14 12.08 -8.27 -6.91
N GLU A 15 12.96 -7.40 -7.37
CA GLU A 15 14.06 -6.87 -6.57
C GLU A 15 13.53 -5.91 -5.50
N VAL A 16 13.85 -6.20 -4.25
CA VAL A 16 13.57 -5.36 -3.09
C VAL A 16 14.88 -5.09 -2.38
N SER A 17 15.08 -3.86 -1.90
CA SER A 17 16.28 -3.54 -1.11
C SER A 17 16.09 -4.01 0.34
N PHE A 18 15.83 -3.07 1.26
CA PHE A 18 15.54 -3.35 2.67
C PHE A 18 14.04 -3.39 2.97
N ALA A 19 13.17 -3.39 1.95
CA ALA A 19 11.74 -3.47 2.16
C ALA A 19 11.33 -4.87 2.68
N ASP A 20 10.39 -4.89 3.61
CA ASP A 20 10.02 -6.12 4.34
C ASP A 20 9.22 -7.13 3.50
N GLY A 21 8.54 -6.68 2.44
CA GLY A 21 7.72 -7.55 1.58
C GLY A 21 7.60 -7.07 0.14
N TYR A 22 7.17 -5.82 -0.04
CA TYR A 22 6.88 -5.22 -1.35
C TYR A 22 7.60 -3.87 -1.51
N PRO A 23 7.91 -3.45 -2.75
CA PRO A 23 8.66 -2.21 -3.00
C PRO A 23 7.87 -0.94 -2.67
N TYR A 24 6.53 -1.00 -2.72
CA TYR A 24 5.64 0.12 -2.40
C TYR A 24 4.51 -0.32 -1.47
N LEU A 25 4.12 0.57 -0.57
CA LEU A 25 2.94 0.46 0.27
C LEU A 25 1.97 1.60 -0.06
N ILE A 26 0.72 1.23 -0.38
CA ILE A 26 -0.38 2.15 -0.70
C ILE A 26 -1.38 2.12 0.45
N ILE A 27 -1.96 3.27 0.80
CA ILE A 27 -3.06 3.35 1.77
C ILE A 27 -4.06 4.44 1.37
N GLY A 28 -5.34 4.19 1.62
CA GLY A 28 -6.42 5.16 1.42
C GLY A 28 -6.65 6.05 2.64
N THR A 29 -6.93 7.34 2.42
CA THR A 29 -7.26 8.29 3.52
C THR A 29 -8.49 7.86 4.31
N ALA A 30 -9.55 7.38 3.64
CA ALA A 30 -10.77 6.96 4.30
C ALA A 30 -10.57 5.73 5.21
N SER A 31 -9.58 4.88 4.92
CA SER A 31 -9.22 3.73 5.76
C SER A 31 -8.58 4.17 7.09
N ILE A 32 -7.77 5.22 7.05
CA ILE A 32 -7.17 5.83 8.25
C ILE A 32 -8.23 6.54 9.09
N ASP A 33 -9.14 7.24 8.44
CA ASP A 33 -10.25 7.89 9.13
C ASP A 33 -11.14 6.85 9.82
N ASP A 34 -11.51 5.77 9.14
CA ASP A 34 -12.28 4.66 9.73
C ASP A 34 -11.55 4.01 10.92
N LEU A 35 -10.25 3.76 10.79
CA LEU A 35 -9.45 3.25 11.89
C LEU A 35 -9.46 4.21 13.08
N ASN A 36 -9.21 5.51 12.85
CA ASN A 36 -9.16 6.53 13.89
C ASN A 36 -10.51 6.74 14.59
N HIS A 37 -11.64 6.48 13.92
CA HIS A 37 -12.95 6.45 14.57
C HIS A 37 -13.12 5.24 15.51
N LYS A 38 -12.45 4.11 15.23
CA LYS A 38 -12.55 2.88 16.02
C LYS A 38 -11.60 2.86 17.20
N ILE A 39 -10.43 3.48 17.07
CA ILE A 39 -9.42 3.52 18.12
C ILE A 39 -9.57 4.83 18.90
N GLY A 40 -9.90 4.76 20.19
CA GLY A 40 -10.16 5.95 21.03
C GLY A 40 -8.97 6.91 21.23
N SER A 41 -7.85 6.66 20.55
CA SER A 41 -6.69 7.54 20.44
C SER A 41 -6.22 7.53 18.97
N PRO A 42 -6.50 8.59 18.20
CA PRO A 42 -6.12 8.66 16.80
C PRO A 42 -4.61 8.49 16.61
N VAL A 43 -4.24 7.78 15.54
CA VAL A 43 -2.86 7.58 15.13
C VAL A 43 -2.55 8.36 13.86
N ASP A 44 -1.30 8.77 13.77
CA ASP A 44 -0.75 9.43 12.59
C ASP A 44 -0.48 8.42 11.47
N ILE A 45 -0.74 8.83 10.22
CA ILE A 45 -0.52 8.02 9.03
C ILE A 45 0.94 7.53 8.88
N ASN A 46 1.90 8.28 9.41
CA ASN A 46 3.32 7.91 9.41
C ASN A 46 3.61 6.61 10.16
N ARG A 47 2.71 6.16 11.05
CA ARG A 47 2.83 4.88 11.76
C ARG A 47 2.68 3.67 10.83
N PHE A 48 2.00 3.83 9.69
CA PHE A 48 1.80 2.79 8.69
C PHE A 48 2.91 2.76 7.64
N ARG A 49 3.76 3.80 7.61
CA ARG A 49 4.88 3.96 6.67
C ARG A 49 4.48 3.80 5.19
N PRO A 50 3.37 4.40 4.73
CA PRO A 50 3.02 4.30 3.32
C PRO A 50 4.06 5.02 2.45
N ASN A 51 4.30 4.48 1.27
CA ASN A 51 5.02 5.22 0.23
C ASN A 51 4.06 6.14 -0.52
N ILE A 52 2.80 5.71 -0.68
CA ILE A 52 1.77 6.41 -1.45
C ILE A 52 0.51 6.49 -0.60
N LEU A 53 0.07 7.72 -0.32
CA LEU A 53 -1.21 8.01 0.32
C LEU A 53 -2.19 8.50 -0.75
N ILE A 54 -3.34 7.85 -0.89
CA ILE A 54 -4.34 8.18 -1.89
C ILE A 54 -5.60 8.70 -1.20
N ASN A 55 -6.14 9.81 -1.71
CA ASN A 55 -7.41 10.30 -1.23
C ASN A 55 -8.55 9.41 -1.73
N THR A 56 -9.14 8.62 -0.84
CA THR A 56 -10.23 7.67 -1.14
C THR A 56 -11.54 8.15 -0.54
N LYS A 57 -12.67 7.63 -1.04
CA LYS A 57 -14.02 7.98 -0.54
C LYS A 57 -14.56 6.94 0.43
N SER A 58 -14.20 5.68 0.22
CA SER A 58 -14.64 4.57 1.06
C SER A 58 -13.44 3.96 1.78
N ALA A 59 -13.64 3.56 3.04
CA ALA A 59 -12.63 2.80 3.76
C ALA A 59 -12.38 1.47 3.04
N PHE A 60 -11.11 1.07 2.96
CA PHE A 60 -10.63 -0.17 2.33
C PHE A 60 -10.91 -0.27 0.81
N GLU A 61 -11.16 0.87 0.15
CA GLU A 61 -11.35 0.92 -1.31
C GLU A 61 -10.11 0.39 -2.04
N GLU A 62 -8.93 0.64 -1.49
CA GLU A 62 -7.63 0.21 -2.00
C GLU A 62 -7.46 -1.31 -2.09
N ASP A 63 -8.15 -2.09 -1.24
CA ASP A 63 -8.04 -3.55 -1.20
C ASP A 63 -8.67 -4.21 -2.43
N LEU A 64 -9.54 -3.48 -3.13
CA LEU A 64 -10.24 -3.96 -4.34
C LEU A 64 -9.50 -3.63 -5.63
N TRP A 65 -8.45 -2.80 -5.56
CA TRP A 65 -7.70 -2.41 -6.74
C TRP A 65 -6.85 -3.59 -7.24
N LYS A 66 -6.77 -3.71 -8.56
CA LYS A 66 -5.89 -4.68 -9.23
C LYS A 66 -4.66 -4.00 -9.81
N VAL A 67 -4.85 -2.81 -10.36
CA VAL A 67 -3.83 -1.98 -10.96
C VAL A 67 -4.10 -0.53 -10.55
N VAL A 68 -3.04 0.19 -10.21
CA VAL A 68 -3.06 1.63 -9.95
C VAL A 68 -2.14 2.31 -10.96
N SER A 69 -2.70 3.19 -11.79
CA SER A 69 -1.92 3.99 -12.75
C SER A 69 -1.61 5.36 -12.16
N ILE A 70 -0.33 5.73 -12.14
CA ILE A 70 0.19 7.02 -11.65
C ILE A 70 1.05 7.63 -12.75
N GLY A 71 0.48 8.59 -13.49
CA GLY A 71 1.11 9.11 -14.70
C GLY A 71 1.28 7.99 -15.75
N GLU A 72 2.51 7.78 -16.22
CA GLU A 72 2.87 6.73 -17.19
C GLU A 72 3.25 5.40 -16.52
N SER A 73 3.11 5.29 -15.20
CA SER A 73 3.52 4.10 -14.44
C SER A 73 2.31 3.31 -13.96
N ASP A 74 2.34 2.00 -14.19
CA ASP A 74 1.34 1.07 -13.67
C ASP A 74 1.91 0.25 -12.52
N LEU A 75 1.18 0.22 -11.40
CA LEU A 75 1.48 -0.59 -10.22
C LEU A 75 0.45 -1.70 -10.12
N GLN A 76 0.91 -2.96 -10.13
CA GLN A 76 0.04 -4.08 -9.83
C GLN A 76 -0.10 -4.25 -8.32
N VAL A 77 -1.35 -4.33 -7.85
CA VAL A 77 -1.66 -4.62 -6.44
C VAL A 77 -1.60 -6.13 -6.24
N VAL A 78 -0.91 -6.57 -5.18
CA VAL A 78 -0.46 -7.96 -4.98
C VAL A 78 -0.96 -8.59 -3.69
#